data_AF-A0A537VB40-F1
#
_entry.id   AF-A0A537VB40-F1
#
_cell.length_a   1.000
_cell.length_b   1.000
_cell.length_c   1.000
_cell.angle_alpha   90.00
_cell.angle_beta   90.00
_cell.angle_gamma   90.00
#
_symmetry.space_group_name_H-M   'P 1'
#
loop_
_entity.id
_entity.type
_entity.pdbx_description
1 polymer ?
#
loop_
_entity_poly.entity_id
_entity_poly.type
_entity_poly.pdbx_seq_one_letter_code
_entity_poly.pdbx_strand_id
1 'polypeptide(L)'
;LWRFECRRPGADANPYLALAAIGASAADGIRNGAGPPEPLVGDAYAAALPELPSSLESALHAFESDDILREALGKDFGDYYATSRRWELKAWRETVTGWERARYDRSV
;
A
#
# COMPACT_ATOMS: atom_id res chain seq x y z
N LEU A 1 -18.25 20.14 -2.43
CA LEU A 1 -17.64 19.10 -3.29
C LEU A 1 -18.37 17.79 -3.02
N TRP A 2 -18.91 17.12 -4.04
CA TRP A 2 -19.65 15.85 -3.90
C TRP A 2 -18.79 14.62 -4.25
N ARG A 3 -17.47 14.79 -4.35
CA ARG A 3 -16.48 13.75 -4.64
C ARG A 3 -15.18 14.03 -3.90
N PHE A 4 -14.39 12.98 -3.66
CA PHE A 4 -13.00 13.07 -3.22
C PHE A 4 -12.08 12.43 -4.26
N GLU A 5 -10.79 12.76 -4.20
CA GLU A 5 -9.77 12.22 -5.09
C GLU A 5 -8.74 11.45 -4.25
N CYS A 6 -8.62 10.13 -4.46
CA CYS A 6 -7.56 9.32 -3.87
C CYS A 6 -6.41 9.18 -4.87
N ARG A 7 -5.30 9.88 -4.63
CA ARG A 7 -4.13 9.93 -5.53
C ARG A 7 -3.08 8.84 -5.23
N ARG A 8 -3.46 7.81 -4.46
CA ARG A 8 -2.55 6.77 -3.97
C ARG A 8 -2.34 5.59 -4.93
N PRO A 9 -3.38 5.05 -5.59
CA PRO A 9 -3.17 3.94 -6.52
C PRO A 9 -2.26 4.34 -7.69
N GLY A 10 -1.24 3.53 -7.94
CA GLY A 10 -0.40 3.65 -9.14
C GLY A 10 -1.10 3.12 -10.39
N ALA A 11 -0.54 3.39 -11.57
CA ALA A 11 -1.08 2.91 -12.84
C ALA A 11 -0.96 1.38 -13.01
N ASP A 12 -0.10 0.75 -12.22
CA ASP A 12 0.13 -0.68 -12.11
C ASP A 12 -0.87 -1.40 -11.18
N ALA A 13 -1.66 -0.66 -10.41
CA ALA A 13 -2.63 -1.24 -9.50
C ALA A 13 -3.77 -1.91 -10.26
N ASN A 14 -4.23 -3.08 -9.78
CA ASN A 14 -5.46 -3.68 -10.27
C ASN A 14 -6.64 -2.74 -9.96
N PRO A 15 -7.37 -2.22 -10.96
CA PRO A 15 -8.38 -1.19 -10.74
C PRO A 15 -9.54 -1.67 -9.88
N TYR A 16 -9.90 -2.96 -9.95
CA TYR A 16 -10.97 -3.53 -9.13
C TYR A 16 -10.55 -3.61 -7.67
N LEU A 17 -9.32 -4.06 -7.40
CA LEU A 17 -8.81 -4.15 -6.03
C LEU A 17 -8.59 -2.77 -5.41
N ALA A 18 -8.12 -1.80 -6.20
CA ALA A 18 -7.95 -0.42 -5.75
C ALA A 18 -9.30 0.21 -5.35
N LEU A 19 -10.33 0.06 -6.20
CA LEU A 19 -11.67 0.55 -5.90
C LEU A 19 -12.32 -0.18 -4.72
N ALA A 20 -12.13 -1.50 -4.62
CA ALA A 20 -12.63 -2.30 -3.51
C ALA A 20 -11.99 -1.87 -2.18
N ALA A 21 -10.67 -1.67 -2.14
CA ALA A 21 -9.98 -1.21 -0.94
C ALA A 21 -10.41 0.21 -0.53
N ILE A 22 -10.48 1.16 -1.47
CA ILE A 22 -10.95 2.53 -1.20
C ILE A 22 -12.39 2.51 -0.68
N GLY A 23 -13.27 1.74 -1.32
CA GLY A 23 -14.67 1.60 -0.90
C GLY A 23 -14.80 0.96 0.48
N ALA A 24 -14.02 -0.09 0.76
CA ALA A 24 -13.98 -0.76 2.06
C ALA A 24 -13.54 0.19 3.17
N SER A 25 -12.43 0.91 2.99
CA SER A 25 -11.92 1.88 3.98
C SER A 25 -12.89 3.04 4.20
N ALA A 26 -13.53 3.55 3.15
CA ALA A 26 -14.53 4.61 3.29
C ALA A 26 -15.79 4.11 4.03
N ALA A 27 -16.27 2.90 3.70
CA ALA A 27 -17.39 2.28 4.39
C ALA A 27 -17.08 2.03 5.86
N ASP A 28 -15.86 1.60 6.18
CA ASP A 28 -15.42 1.42 7.56
C ASP A 28 -15.43 2.75 8.34
N GLY A 29 -14.83 3.80 7.79
CA GLY A 29 -14.85 5.13 8.40
C GLY A 29 -16.26 5.65 8.66
N ILE A 30 -17.18 5.49 7.70
CA ILE A 30 -18.59 5.90 7.86
C ILE A 30 -19.27 5.10 8.97
N ARG A 31 -19.09 3.77 9.01
CA ARG A 31 -19.70 2.90 10.04
C ARG A 31 -19.21 3.24 11.44
N ASN A 32 -17.92 3.57 11.56
CA ASN A 32 -17.28 3.86 12.83
C ASN A 32 -17.35 5.35 13.23
N GLY A 33 -17.99 6.20 12.42
CA GLY A 33 -18.07 7.64 12.66
C GLY A 33 -16.70 8.33 12.63
N ALA A 34 -15.73 7.77 11.90
CA ALA A 34 -14.40 8.32 11.78
C ALA A 34 -14.43 9.60 10.90
N GLY A 35 -13.95 10.70 11.45
CA GLY A 35 -13.72 11.93 10.72
C GLY A 35 -12.33 11.94 10.08
N PRO A 36 -12.16 12.55 8.88
CA PRO A 36 -10.83 12.83 8.37
C PRO A 36 -10.10 13.84 9.29
N PRO A 37 -8.76 13.83 9.33
CA PRO A 37 -8.01 14.88 10.02
C PRO A 37 -8.24 16.24 9.34
N GLU A 38 -7.83 17.31 10.03
CA GLU A 38 -7.86 18.66 9.47
C GLU A 38 -7.10 18.72 8.14
N PRO A 39 -7.64 19.42 7.12
CA PRO A 39 -6.98 19.54 5.83
C PRO A 39 -5.61 20.21 5.97
N LEU A 40 -4.57 19.58 5.43
CA LEU A 40 -3.27 20.24 5.28
C LEU A 40 -3.32 21.22 4.10
N VAL A 41 -2.95 22.48 4.37
CA VAL A 41 -2.85 23.53 3.35
C VAL A 41 -1.37 23.84 3.09
N GLY A 42 -0.98 23.87 1.82
CA GLY A 42 0.41 24.13 1.40
C GLY A 42 1.14 22.86 0.99
N ASP A 43 2.45 22.82 1.26
CA ASP A 43 3.32 21.73 0.83
C ASP A 43 3.37 20.60 1.86
N ALA A 44 2.84 19.43 1.49
CA ALA A 44 2.87 18.23 2.32
C ALA A 44 4.27 17.65 2.51
N TYR A 45 5.21 17.91 1.59
CA TYR A 45 6.60 17.44 1.71
C TYR A 45 7.39 18.20 2.77
N ALA A 46 6.95 19.40 3.14
CA ALA A 46 7.57 20.23 4.18
C ALA A 46 7.00 19.96 5.59
N ALA A 47 5.96 19.12 5.70
CA ALA A 47 5.27 18.84 6.96
C ALA A 47 5.72 17.49 7.55
N ALA A 48 5.79 17.41 8.88
CA ALA A 48 6.03 16.16 9.60
C ALA A 48 4.72 15.37 9.72
N LEU A 49 4.41 14.56 8.71
CA LEU A 49 3.22 13.71 8.64
C LEU A 49 3.58 12.24 8.85
N PRO A 50 2.63 11.39 9.29
CA PRO A 50 2.81 9.95 9.26
C PRO A 50 3.17 9.48 7.83
N GLU A 51 4.27 8.75 7.72
CA GLU A 51 4.70 8.20 6.44
C GLU A 51 3.85 6.99 6.07
N LEU A 52 3.62 6.85 4.78
CA LEU A 52 3.06 5.63 4.23
C LEU A 52 4.16 4.58 4.08
N PRO A 53 3.80 3.29 4.01
CA PRO A 53 4.77 2.24 3.75
C PRO A 53 5.65 2.56 2.55
N SER A 54 6.97 2.55 2.75
CA SER A 54 7.98 2.95 1.76
C SER A 54 8.52 1.77 0.95
N SER A 55 8.04 0.56 1.22
CA SER A 55 8.44 -0.67 0.54
C SER A 55 7.26 -1.63 0.43
N LEU A 56 7.33 -2.57 -0.53
CA LEU A 56 6.34 -3.65 -0.63
C LEU A 56 6.27 -4.47 0.68
N GLU A 57 7.40 -4.66 1.36
CA GLU A 57 7.43 -5.38 2.64
C GLU A 57 6.65 -4.67 3.74
N SER A 58 6.90 -3.37 3.92
CA SER A 58 6.20 -2.57 4.94
C SER A 58 4.71 -2.44 4.60
N ALA A 59 4.36 -2.33 3.31
CA ALA A 59 2.97 -2.29 2.86
C ALA A 59 2.26 -3.61 3.12
N LEU A 60 2.95 -4.72 2.87
CA LEU A 60 2.42 -6.06 3.12
C LEU A 60 2.21 -6.32 4.61
N HIS A 61 3.15 -5.90 5.46
CA HIS A 61 2.98 -5.99 6.90
C HIS A 61 1.78 -5.18 7.41
N ALA A 62 1.60 -3.96 6.90
CA ALA A 62 0.43 -3.14 7.22
C ALA A 62 -0.88 -3.80 6.77
N PHE A 63 -0.93 -4.32 5.54
CA PHE A 63 -2.09 -5.04 5.01
C PHE A 63 -2.43 -6.30 5.81
N GLU A 64 -1.42 -7.08 6.19
CA GLU A 64 -1.61 -8.30 6.99
C GLU A 64 -2.09 -8.02 8.41
N SER A 65 -1.72 -6.87 8.96
CA SER A 65 -2.18 -6.44 10.29
C SER A 65 -3.57 -5.81 10.27
N ASP A 66 -4.15 -5.56 9.10
CA ASP A 66 -5.46 -4.95 8.92
C ASP A 66 -6.51 -6.03 8.63
N ASP A 67 -7.03 -6.65 9.69
CA ASP A 67 -8.08 -7.67 9.60
C ASP A 67 -9.37 -7.12 8.98
N ILE A 68 -9.69 -5.84 9.21
CA ILE A 68 -10.91 -5.20 8.68
C ILE A 68 -10.83 -5.14 7.15
N LEU A 69 -9.71 -4.66 6.61
CA LEU A 69 -9.53 -4.57 5.17
C LEU A 69 -9.45 -5.97 4.52
N ARG A 70 -8.78 -6.93 5.18
CA ARG A 70 -8.70 -8.33 4.70
C ARG A 70 -10.07 -8.99 4.67
N GLU A 71 -10.89 -8.79 5.70
CA GLU A 71 -12.27 -9.29 5.72
C GLU A 71 -13.14 -8.62 4.65
N ALA A 72 -13.00 -7.30 4.47
CA ALA A 72 -13.78 -6.55 3.47
C ALA A 72 -13.46 -6.96 2.03
N LEU A 73 -12.23 -7.37 1.74
CA LEU A 73 -11.83 -7.94 0.44
C LEU A 73 -12.18 -9.43 0.30
N GLY A 74 -12.74 -10.04 1.35
CA GLY A 74 -12.94 -11.47 1.49
C GLY A 74 -11.71 -12.13 2.09
N LYS A 75 -11.85 -12.71 3.28
CA LYS A 75 -10.74 -13.23 4.07
C LYS A 75 -9.82 -14.18 3.29
N ASP A 76 -10.39 -15.18 2.60
CA ASP A 76 -9.60 -16.15 1.83
C ASP A 76 -8.84 -15.47 0.68
N PHE A 77 -9.45 -14.48 0.04
CA PHE A 77 -8.80 -13.69 -1.01
C PHE A 77 -7.69 -12.81 -0.44
N GLY A 78 -7.93 -12.12 0.68
CA GLY A 78 -6.94 -11.29 1.36
C GLY A 78 -5.71 -12.10 1.77
N ASP A 79 -5.93 -13.28 2.35
CA ASP A 79 -4.86 -14.21 2.78
C ASP A 79 -4.04 -14.72 1.59
N TYR A 80 -4.72 -15.10 0.50
CA TYR A 80 -4.08 -15.48 -0.75
C TYR A 80 -3.29 -14.32 -1.36
N TYR A 81 -3.88 -13.13 -1.41
CA TYR A 81 -3.25 -11.94 -1.98
C TYR A 81 -1.97 -11.60 -1.22
N ALA A 82 -2.01 -11.57 0.11
CA ALA A 82 -0.83 -11.37 0.96
C ALA A 82 0.26 -12.41 0.68
N THR A 83 -0.12 -13.69 0.61
CA THR A 83 0.80 -14.79 0.27
C THR A 83 1.45 -14.58 -1.10
N SER A 84 0.69 -14.18 -2.12
CA SER A 84 1.23 -13.91 -3.47
C SER A 84 2.25 -12.78 -3.48
N ARG A 85 2.01 -11.71 -2.70
CA ARG A 85 2.93 -10.58 -2.56
C ARG A 85 4.19 -10.95 -1.77
N ARG A 86 4.10 -11.84 -0.78
CA ARG A 86 5.29 -12.40 -0.08
C ARG A 86 6.20 -13.15 -1.05
N TRP A 87 5.61 -13.96 -1.94
CA TRP A 87 6.37 -14.69 -2.96
C TRP A 87 7.07 -13.75 -3.95
N GLU A 88 6.38 -12.71 -4.40
CA GLU A 88 6.95 -11.68 -5.27
C GLU A 88 8.11 -10.95 -4.59
N LEU A 89 7.93 -10.54 -3.32
CA LEU A 89 8.98 -9.91 -2.53
C LEU A 89 10.20 -10.82 -2.34
N LYS A 90 9.97 -12.12 -2.10
CA LYS A 90 11.05 -13.11 -2.01
C LYS A 90 11.83 -13.20 -3.33
N ALA A 91 11.13 -13.33 -4.46
CA ALA A 91 11.77 -13.39 -5.78
C ALA A 91 12.59 -12.12 -6.08
N TRP A 92 12.07 -10.94 -5.73
CA TRP A 92 12.81 -9.68 -5.85
C TRP A 92 14.10 -9.68 -5.02
N ARG A 93 14.04 -10.14 -3.77
CA ARG A 93 15.20 -10.20 -2.85
C ARG A 93 16.30 -11.15 -3.29
N GLU A 94 15.92 -12.24 -3.96
CA GLU A 94 16.87 -13.23 -4.47
C GLU A 94 17.47 -12.80 -5.83
N THR A 95 17.04 -11.67 -6.38
CA THR A 95 17.52 -11.15 -7.67
C THR A 95 18.69 -10.19 -7.47
N VAL A 96 19.84 -10.51 -8.08
CA VAL A 96 20.94 -9.55 -8.22
C VAL A 96 20.59 -8.55 -9.32
N THR A 97 20.50 -7.27 -8.97
CA THR A 97 20.15 -6.19 -9.90
C THR A 97 21.33 -5.79 -10.79
N GLY A 98 21.03 -5.10 -11.90
CA GLY A 98 22.09 -4.52 -12.75
C GLY A 98 22.92 -3.46 -12.03
N TRP A 99 22.30 -2.72 -11.10
CA TRP A 99 23.00 -1.72 -10.29
C TRP A 99 24.04 -2.37 -9.37
N GLU A 100 23.68 -3.47 -8.70
CA GLU A 100 24.60 -4.20 -7.81
C GLU A 100 25.80 -4.74 -8.58
N ARG A 101 25.56 -5.40 -9.74
CA ARG A 101 26.65 -5.85 -10.62
C ARG A 101 27.57 -4.71 -11.02
N ALA A 102 27.02 -3.61 -11.53
CA ALA A 102 27.81 -2.46 -11.94
C ALA A 102 28.63 -1.84 -10.79
N ARG A 103 28.10 -1.86 -9.56
CA ARG A 103 28.70 -1.27 -8.37
C ARG A 103 29.80 -2.13 -7.75
N TYR A 104 29.63 -3.46 -7.75
CA TYR A 104 30.47 -4.38 -6.99
C TYR A 104 31.43 -5.21 -7.87
N ASP A 105 31.08 -5.50 -9.13
CA ASP A 105 31.91 -6.35 -10.02
C ASP A 105 33.28 -5.71 -10.35
N ARG A 106 33.39 -4.38 -10.30
CA ARG A 106 34.63 -3.63 -10.62
C ARG A 106 35.45 -3.22 -9.40
N SER A 107 34.90 -3.41 -8.19
CA SER A 107 35.53 -3.00 -6.93
C SER A 107 36.34 -4.12 -6.27
N VAL A 108 36.59 -5.21 -7.00
CA VAL A 108 37.48 -6.31 -6.61
C VAL A 108 38.57 -6.45 -7.67
#